data_AF-A0A2V7YRL9-F1
#
_entry.id   AF-A0A2V7YRL9-F1
#
_cell.length_a   1.000
_cell.length_b   1.000
_cell.length_c   1.000
_cell.angle_alpha   90.00
_cell.angle_beta   90.00
_cell.angle_gamma   90.00
#
_symmetry.space_group_name_H-M   'P 1'
#
loop_
_entity.id
_entity.type
_entity.pdbx_description
1 polymer ?
#
loop_
_entity_poly.entity_id
_entity_poly.type
_entity_poly.pdbx_seq_one_letter_code
_entity_poly.pdbx_strand_id
1 'polypeptide(L)'
;STRAITTSRIDLTWNAINGATYQVDRESSLAGGFVQIAMPMTNSFSDTGLQPTTAAYIYRVRAVNGAGTSPNSSPRLSTTVVYTDNALAAGILIKAMHLAELRSAVNAARALAVLGAAGFTDAAAPGTIVKAVHIAELRTALDDALSKLSFSTGGYTNGALNGVVIKAVHFQELRDRME
;
A
#
# COMPACT_ATOMS: atom_id res chain seq x y z
N SER A 1 11.26 1.94 1.39
CA SER A 1 10.04 1.13 1.54
C SER A 1 9.18 1.72 2.63
N THR A 2 7.92 1.31 2.67
CA THR A 2 6.99 1.64 3.75
C THR A 2 6.43 0.34 4.35
N ARG A 3 5.90 0.38 5.57
CA ARG A 3 5.17 -0.76 6.15
C ARG A 3 4.29 -0.31 7.30
N ALA A 4 3.04 -0.75 7.33
CA ALA A 4 2.19 -0.58 8.50
C ALA A 4 2.70 -1.46 9.65
N ILE A 5 2.95 -0.87 10.81
CA ILE A 5 3.35 -1.59 12.04
C ILE A 5 2.17 -1.72 12.99
N THR A 6 1.36 -0.67 13.07
CA THR A 6 0.07 -0.67 13.77
C THR A 6 -0.96 -0.01 12.87
N THR A 7 -2.22 -0.03 13.30
CA THR A 7 -3.29 0.64 12.56
C THR A 7 -3.13 2.16 12.50
N SER A 8 -2.22 2.75 13.28
CA SER A 8 -1.96 4.20 13.32
C SER A 8 -0.47 4.54 13.16
N ARG A 9 0.34 3.59 12.68
CA ARG A 9 1.79 3.78 12.45
C ARG A 9 2.27 3.12 11.17
N ILE A 10 2.96 3.91 10.34
CA ILE A 10 3.70 3.45 9.17
C ILE A 10 5.18 3.77 9.36
N ASP A 11 6.04 2.77 9.19
CA ASP A 11 7.49 2.95 9.18
C ASP A 11 8.00 3.09 7.75
N LEU A 12 8.84 4.09 7.54
CA LEU A 12 9.52 4.37 6.29
C LEU A 12 11.01 4.09 6.44
N THR A 13 11.62 3.51 5.42
CA THR A 13 13.08 3.36 5.32
C THR A 13 13.55 3.68 3.90
N TRP A 14 14.77 4.16 3.76
CA TRP A 14 15.38 4.46 2.47
C TRP A 14 16.90 4.27 2.51
N ASN A 15 17.54 4.36 1.35
CA ASN A 15 18.99 4.25 1.23
C ASN A 15 19.66 5.50 1.82
N ALA A 16 20.66 5.30 2.68
CA ALA A 16 21.41 6.38 3.27
C ALA A 16 22.29 7.10 2.25
N ILE A 17 22.49 8.41 2.45
CA ILE A 17 23.38 9.29 1.69
C ILE A 17 24.27 9.93 2.73
N ASN A 18 25.59 9.84 2.52
CA ASN A 18 26.55 10.30 3.51
C ASN A 18 26.39 11.80 3.79
N GLY A 19 26.34 12.17 5.07
CA GLY A 19 26.20 13.56 5.52
C GLY A 19 24.87 14.22 5.18
N ALA A 20 23.84 13.46 4.82
CA ALA A 20 22.52 14.00 4.50
C ALA A 20 21.55 13.94 5.69
N THR A 21 20.70 14.96 5.80
CA THR A 21 19.39 14.85 6.44
C THR A 21 18.34 14.57 5.36
N TYR A 22 17.13 14.22 5.78
CA TYR A 22 16.07 13.85 4.84
C TYR A 22 14.84 14.67 5.09
N GLN A 23 14.20 15.15 4.04
CA GLN A 23 12.85 15.67 4.11
C GLN A 23 11.89 14.55 3.74
N VAL A 24 10.93 14.27 4.63
CA VAL A 24 9.84 13.33 4.38
C VAL A 24 8.57 14.13 4.10
N ASP A 25 8.02 13.94 2.91
CA ASP A 25 6.73 14.48 2.52
C ASP A 25 5.67 13.37 2.51
N ARG A 26 4.46 13.72 2.91
CA ARG A 26 3.27 12.85 2.87
C ARG A 26 2.12 13.55 2.18
N GLU A 27 1.40 12.82 1.35
CA GLU A 27 0.10 13.20 0.81
C GLU A 27 -0.98 12.33 1.47
N SER A 28 -1.96 12.98 2.09
CA SER A 28 -3.06 12.33 2.83
C SER A 28 -4.39 12.33 2.06
N SER A 29 -4.46 13.06 0.94
CA SER A 29 -5.58 13.06 -0.01
C SER A 29 -5.08 13.57 -1.34
N LEU A 30 -5.62 13.04 -2.45
CA LEU A 30 -5.22 13.46 -3.81
C LEU A 30 -5.43 14.96 -4.06
N ALA A 31 -6.36 15.61 -3.34
CA ALA A 31 -6.60 17.05 -3.45
C ALA A 31 -5.64 17.90 -2.61
N GLY A 32 -4.99 17.31 -1.59
CA GLY A 32 -4.14 18.03 -0.64
C GLY A 32 -2.68 18.16 -1.08
N GLY A 33 -2.22 17.28 -1.97
CA GLY A 33 -0.82 17.24 -2.40
C GLY A 33 0.14 16.83 -1.27
N PHE A 34 1.44 16.90 -1.58
CA PHE A 34 2.50 16.56 -0.63
C PHE A 34 2.78 17.68 0.36
N VAL A 35 2.81 17.32 1.65
CA VAL A 35 3.18 18.20 2.77
C VAL A 35 4.37 17.60 3.50
N GLN A 36 5.37 18.43 3.83
CA GLN A 36 6.48 18.01 4.67
C GLN A 36 6.00 17.68 6.08
N ILE A 37 6.29 16.46 6.55
CA ILE A 37 5.91 16.00 7.89
C ILE A 37 7.09 15.78 8.83
N ALA A 38 8.32 15.64 8.30
CA ALA A 38 9.50 15.42 9.13
C ALA A 38 10.82 15.77 8.43
N MET A 39 11.86 15.98 9.25
CA MET A 39 13.25 16.16 8.82
C MET A 39 14.24 15.26 9.59
N PRO A 40 14.15 13.92 9.48
CA PRO A 40 15.05 13.02 10.20
C PRO A 40 16.51 13.14 9.74
N MET A 41 17.43 12.90 10.68
CA MET A 41 18.87 12.82 10.42
C MET A 41 19.34 11.39 10.09
N THR A 42 18.44 10.41 10.19
CA THR A 42 18.69 8.99 9.88
C THR A 42 17.87 8.56 8.68
N ASN A 43 18.17 7.39 8.11
CA ASN A 43 17.53 6.87 6.91
C ASN A 43 16.19 6.14 7.17
N SER A 44 15.49 6.54 8.23
CA SER A 44 14.23 5.95 8.66
C SER A 44 13.34 6.98 9.34
N PHE A 45 12.03 6.82 9.23
CA PHE A 45 11.04 7.63 9.93
C PHE A 45 9.84 6.79 10.34
N SER A 46 9.33 7.00 11.56
CA SER A 46 8.09 6.39 12.04
C SER A 46 6.98 7.44 12.05
N ASP A 47 6.07 7.34 11.09
CA ASP A 47 4.90 8.19 11.01
C ASP A 47 3.81 7.64 11.94
N THR A 48 3.53 8.33 13.03
CA THR A 48 2.62 7.89 14.10
C THR A 48 1.40 8.82 14.22
N GLY A 49 0.35 8.36 14.90
CA GLY A 49 -0.88 9.15 15.06
C GLY A 49 -1.71 9.23 13.79
N LEU A 50 -1.51 8.28 12.87
CA LEU A 50 -2.28 8.17 11.63
C LEU A 50 -3.73 7.78 11.92
N GLN A 51 -4.61 8.08 10.98
CA GLN A 51 -6.01 7.68 11.08
C GLN A 51 -6.09 6.14 11.14
N PRO A 52 -6.68 5.58 12.21
CA PRO A 52 -6.65 4.15 12.43
C PRO A 52 -7.49 3.43 11.39
N THR A 53 -6.95 2.33 10.86
CA THR A 53 -7.67 1.30 10.05
C THR A 53 -8.53 1.90 8.93
N THR A 54 -8.07 1.79 7.68
CA THR A 54 -8.69 2.27 6.40
C THR A 54 -8.15 3.58 5.82
N ALA A 55 -7.02 4.09 6.31
CA ALA A 55 -6.34 5.20 5.66
C ALA A 55 -5.23 4.73 4.71
N ALA A 56 -5.02 5.49 3.64
CA ALA A 56 -3.87 5.35 2.75
C ALA A 56 -3.16 6.70 2.64
N TYR A 57 -1.86 6.65 2.42
CA TYR A 57 -0.97 7.79 2.34
C TYR A 57 0.06 7.56 1.23
N ILE A 58 0.51 8.62 0.60
CA ILE A 58 1.65 8.54 -0.33
C ILE A 58 2.82 9.27 0.29
N TYR A 59 3.98 8.62 0.29
CA TYR A 59 5.22 9.15 0.84
C TYR A 59 6.27 9.36 -0.24
N ARG A 60 7.08 10.40 -0.07
CA ARG A 60 8.33 10.58 -0.82
C ARG A 60 9.39 11.19 0.09
N VAL A 61 10.64 10.95 -0.25
CA VAL A 61 11.79 11.41 0.53
C VAL A 61 12.80 12.07 -0.40
N ARG A 62 13.43 13.15 0.05
CA ARG A 62 14.60 13.75 -0.60
C ARG A 62 15.71 13.98 0.41
N ALA A 63 16.95 13.83 -0.03
CA ALA A 63 18.13 14.09 0.78
C ALA A 63 18.54 15.57 0.69
N VAL A 64 19.02 16.11 1.79
CA VAL A 64 19.52 17.47 1.93
C VAL A 64 20.88 17.42 2.61
N ASN A 65 21.91 17.98 1.98
CA ASN A 65 23.24 18.14 2.57
C ASN A 65 23.87 19.47 2.14
N GLY A 66 25.13 19.70 2.54
CA GLY A 66 25.85 20.93 2.19
C GLY A 66 26.08 21.15 0.68
N ALA A 67 25.94 20.10 -0.14
CA ALA A 67 26.02 20.21 -1.60
C ALA A 67 24.67 20.54 -2.25
N GLY A 68 23.56 20.46 -1.51
CA GLY A 68 22.22 20.82 -1.97
C GLY A 68 21.16 19.77 -1.65
N THR A 69 20.06 19.83 -2.40
CA THR A 69 18.88 18.97 -2.23
C THR A 69 18.73 18.03 -3.43
N SER A 70 18.52 16.74 -3.19
CA SER A 70 18.28 15.77 -4.25
C SER A 70 16.89 15.93 -4.88
N PRO A 71 16.65 15.33 -6.07
CA PRO A 71 15.29 15.02 -6.50
C PRO A 71 14.54 14.19 -5.45
N ASN A 72 13.21 14.24 -5.50
CA ASN A 72 12.37 13.35 -4.70
C ASN A 72 12.55 11.89 -5.14
N SER A 73 12.44 10.96 -4.19
CA SER A 73 12.24 9.55 -4.49
C SER A 73 10.96 9.35 -5.29
N SER A 74 10.85 8.21 -5.99
CA SER A 74 9.55 7.75 -6.47
C SER A 74 8.55 7.71 -5.31
N PRO A 75 7.31 8.19 -5.52
CA PRO A 75 6.28 8.16 -4.48
C PRO A 75 5.93 6.71 -4.14
N ARG A 76 5.56 6.46 -2.90
CA ARG A 76 5.15 5.13 -2.43
C ARG A 76 3.83 5.20 -1.71
N LEU A 77 2.85 4.45 -2.22
CA LEU A 77 1.56 4.24 -1.57
C LEU A 77 1.76 3.30 -0.37
N SER A 78 1.19 3.67 0.77
CA SER A 78 1.12 2.82 1.95
C SER A 78 -0.26 2.93 2.59
N THR A 79 -0.80 1.82 3.07
CA THR A 79 -2.03 1.83 3.88
C THR A 79 -1.72 1.67 5.37
N THR A 80 -2.67 1.97 6.24
CA THR A 80 -2.60 1.65 7.68
C THR A 80 -3.16 0.26 8.00
N VAL A 81 -3.45 -0.56 6.98
CA VAL A 81 -3.89 -1.95 7.19
C VAL A 81 -2.68 -2.80 7.56
N VAL A 82 -2.74 -3.44 8.72
CA VAL A 82 -1.73 -4.40 9.15
C VAL A 82 -2.11 -5.77 8.61
N TYR A 83 -1.29 -6.32 7.71
CA TYR A 83 -1.51 -7.64 7.16
C TYR A 83 -1.09 -8.74 8.13
N THR A 84 -2.00 -9.66 8.42
CA THR A 84 -1.64 -10.92 9.05
C THR A 84 -0.89 -11.82 8.06
N ASP A 85 -0.05 -12.69 8.62
CA ASP A 85 0.77 -13.65 7.87
C ASP A 85 1.64 -12.99 6.76
N ASN A 86 2.24 -11.82 7.01
CA ASN A 86 3.11 -11.11 6.05
C ASN A 86 4.59 -11.56 6.19
N ALA A 87 5.27 -12.06 5.15
CA ALA A 87 4.84 -12.26 3.76
C ALA A 87 4.08 -13.59 3.54
N LEU A 88 3.11 -13.58 2.61
CA LEU A 88 2.40 -14.77 2.19
C LEU A 88 3.28 -15.60 1.24
N ALA A 89 4.02 -16.55 1.81
CA ALA A 89 4.86 -17.48 1.07
C ALA A 89 4.07 -18.66 0.48
N ALA A 90 4.68 -19.36 -0.47
CA ALA A 90 4.14 -20.61 -1.01
C ALA A 90 3.94 -21.65 0.12
N GLY A 91 2.78 -22.32 0.12
CA GLY A 91 2.40 -23.28 1.17
C GLY A 91 1.51 -22.70 2.27
N ILE A 92 1.34 -21.38 2.36
CA ILE A 92 0.34 -20.78 3.24
C ILE A 92 -1.05 -20.95 2.64
N LEU A 93 -1.98 -21.45 3.45
CA LEU A 93 -3.40 -21.48 3.09
C LEU A 93 -3.94 -20.05 3.10
N ILE A 94 -4.46 -19.62 1.96
CA ILE A 94 -5.14 -18.33 1.85
C ILE A 94 -6.49 -18.41 2.55
N LYS A 95 -6.70 -17.53 3.51
CA LYS A 95 -7.89 -17.46 4.37
C LYS A 95 -8.76 -16.27 3.99
N ALA A 96 -10.02 -16.31 4.41
CA ALA A 96 -10.94 -15.18 4.29
C ALA A 96 -10.43 -13.89 4.96
N MET A 97 -9.61 -14.00 6.02
CA MET A 97 -9.01 -12.84 6.67
C MET A 97 -8.05 -12.08 5.75
N HIS A 98 -7.24 -12.77 4.93
CA HIS A 98 -6.34 -12.12 3.97
C HIS A 98 -7.12 -11.35 2.91
N LEU A 99 -8.30 -11.88 2.52
CA LEU A 99 -9.23 -11.20 1.62
C LEU A 99 -9.84 -9.95 2.28
N ALA A 100 -10.25 -10.04 3.54
CA ALA A 100 -10.82 -8.91 4.29
C ALA A 100 -9.81 -7.77 4.44
N GLU A 101 -8.55 -8.09 4.74
CA GLU A 101 -7.47 -7.11 4.84
C GLU A 101 -7.21 -6.42 3.50
N LEU A 102 -7.08 -7.19 2.40
CA LEU A 102 -6.87 -6.61 1.07
C LEU A 102 -8.03 -5.73 0.63
N ARG A 103 -9.29 -6.14 0.88
CA ARG A 103 -10.45 -5.28 0.58
C ARG A 103 -10.41 -3.96 1.35
N SER A 104 -9.99 -4.01 2.62
CA SER A 104 -9.83 -2.82 3.45
C SER A 104 -8.73 -1.91 2.92
N ALA A 105 -7.58 -2.49 2.53
CA ALA A 105 -6.45 -1.75 1.99
C ALA A 105 -6.76 -1.12 0.62
N VAL A 106 -7.41 -1.87 -0.28
CA VAL A 106 -7.86 -1.37 -1.58
C VAL A 106 -8.87 -0.24 -1.41
N ASN A 107 -9.84 -0.38 -0.50
CA ASN A 107 -10.79 0.70 -0.22
C ASN A 107 -10.12 1.94 0.40
N ALA A 108 -9.07 1.78 1.20
CA ALA A 108 -8.26 2.89 1.69
C ALA A 108 -7.55 3.63 0.55
N ALA A 109 -6.94 2.89 -0.39
CA ALA A 109 -6.31 3.46 -1.57
C ALA A 109 -7.33 4.17 -2.47
N ARG A 110 -8.53 3.60 -2.63
CA ARG A 110 -9.64 4.24 -3.35
C ARG A 110 -10.12 5.52 -2.69
N ALA A 111 -10.24 5.54 -1.36
CA ALA A 111 -10.61 6.74 -0.62
C ALA A 111 -9.57 7.86 -0.79
N LEU A 112 -8.27 7.54 -0.75
CA LEU A 112 -7.19 8.49 -1.05
C LEU A 112 -7.31 9.05 -2.48
N ALA A 113 -7.68 8.19 -3.44
CA ALA A 113 -7.93 8.53 -4.84
C ALA A 113 -9.27 9.26 -5.08
N VAL A 114 -10.03 9.58 -4.02
CA VAL A 114 -11.37 10.21 -4.10
C VAL A 114 -12.36 9.37 -4.91
N LEU A 115 -12.21 8.05 -4.84
CA LEU A 115 -13.14 7.07 -5.41
C LEU A 115 -14.04 6.50 -4.31
N GLY A 116 -15.27 6.17 -4.67
CA GLY A 116 -16.15 5.39 -3.80
C GLY A 116 -15.58 3.99 -3.53
N ALA A 117 -15.94 3.42 -2.39
CA ALA A 117 -15.57 2.04 -2.03
C ALA A 117 -15.99 1.05 -3.13
N ALA A 118 -15.17 0.04 -3.37
CA ALA A 118 -15.48 -0.98 -4.36
C ALA A 118 -16.59 -1.92 -3.87
N GLY A 119 -17.45 -2.34 -4.79
CA GLY A 119 -18.36 -3.45 -4.58
C GLY A 119 -17.61 -4.78 -4.74
N PHE A 120 -17.77 -5.69 -3.78
CA PHE A 120 -17.12 -7.00 -3.83
C PHE A 120 -18.14 -8.12 -3.70
N THR A 121 -17.98 -9.18 -4.50
CA THR A 121 -18.81 -10.39 -4.43
C THR A 121 -18.45 -11.23 -3.20
N ASP A 122 -19.46 -11.82 -2.55
CA ASP A 122 -19.36 -12.59 -1.30
C ASP A 122 -18.80 -11.78 -0.12
N ALA A 123 -19.19 -12.10 1.11
CA ALA A 123 -18.58 -11.50 2.30
C ALA A 123 -17.15 -12.05 2.50
N ALA A 124 -16.22 -11.23 3.01
CA ALA A 124 -14.88 -11.69 3.43
C ALA A 124 -14.91 -12.10 4.91
N ALA A 125 -15.68 -13.15 5.24
CA ALA A 125 -15.92 -13.61 6.61
C ALA A 125 -15.37 -15.04 6.81
N PRO A 126 -15.17 -15.51 8.05
CA PRO A 126 -14.75 -16.88 8.31
C PRO A 126 -15.63 -17.91 7.58
N GLY A 127 -15.01 -18.84 6.86
CA GLY A 127 -15.70 -19.82 6.01
C GLY A 127 -15.83 -19.42 4.54
N THR A 128 -15.55 -18.16 4.17
CA THR A 128 -15.51 -17.77 2.76
C THR A 128 -14.39 -18.49 2.02
N ILE A 129 -14.76 -19.19 0.95
CA ILE A 129 -13.82 -19.77 0.00
C ILE A 129 -13.36 -18.67 -0.95
N VAL A 130 -12.04 -18.41 -0.98
CA VAL A 130 -11.46 -17.43 -1.90
C VAL A 130 -11.50 -17.97 -3.33
N LYS A 131 -12.10 -17.18 -4.22
CA LYS A 131 -12.30 -17.50 -5.64
C LYS A 131 -11.52 -16.52 -6.53
N ALA A 132 -11.36 -16.90 -7.79
CA ALA A 132 -10.75 -16.04 -8.80
C ALA A 132 -11.46 -14.67 -8.95
N VAL A 133 -12.80 -14.64 -8.81
CA VAL A 133 -13.57 -13.39 -8.87
C VAL A 133 -13.13 -12.39 -7.80
N HIS A 134 -12.82 -12.84 -6.58
CA HIS A 134 -12.42 -11.94 -5.49
C HIS A 134 -11.09 -11.22 -5.79
N ILE A 135 -10.16 -11.91 -6.45
CA ILE A 135 -8.86 -11.33 -6.83
C ILE A 135 -9.00 -10.43 -8.04
N ALA A 136 -9.83 -10.81 -9.01
CA ALA A 136 -10.11 -9.96 -10.18
C ALA A 136 -10.75 -8.62 -9.75
N GLU A 137 -11.69 -8.64 -8.81
CA GLU A 137 -12.30 -7.44 -8.23
C GLU A 137 -11.27 -6.59 -7.50
N LEU A 138 -10.41 -7.18 -6.67
CA LEU A 138 -9.34 -6.46 -5.96
C LEU A 138 -8.34 -5.80 -6.91
N ARG A 139 -7.88 -6.52 -7.94
CA ARG A 139 -6.95 -5.99 -8.96
C ARG A 139 -7.54 -4.82 -9.71
N THR A 140 -8.79 -4.97 -10.17
CA THR A 140 -9.52 -3.90 -10.87
C THR A 140 -9.67 -2.68 -9.96
N ALA A 141 -10.18 -2.90 -8.74
CA ALA A 141 -10.45 -1.82 -7.79
C ALA A 141 -9.17 -1.08 -7.34
N LEU A 142 -8.05 -1.79 -7.22
CA LEU A 142 -6.74 -1.20 -6.93
C LEU A 142 -6.17 -0.45 -8.13
N ASP A 143 -6.23 -1.03 -9.34
CA ASP A 143 -5.72 -0.39 -10.55
C ASP A 143 -6.47 0.91 -10.88
N ASP A 144 -7.79 0.98 -10.64
CA ASP A 144 -8.56 2.22 -10.73
C ASP A 144 -7.98 3.31 -9.81
N ALA A 145 -7.69 2.95 -8.56
CA ALA A 145 -7.13 3.87 -7.58
C ALA A 145 -5.71 4.29 -7.98
N LEU A 146 -4.85 3.34 -8.33
CA LEU A 146 -3.48 3.59 -8.76
C LEU A 146 -3.44 4.48 -10.00
N SER A 147 -4.32 4.26 -10.99
CA SER A 147 -4.43 5.12 -12.17
C SER A 147 -4.78 6.56 -11.80
N LYS A 148 -5.74 6.77 -10.89
CA LYS A 148 -6.10 8.12 -10.39
C LYS A 148 -4.98 8.78 -9.60
N LEU A 149 -4.19 7.99 -8.87
CA LEU A 149 -3.04 8.45 -8.10
C LEU A 149 -1.76 8.56 -8.95
N SER A 150 -1.82 8.32 -10.27
CA SER A 150 -0.68 8.34 -11.20
C SER A 150 0.42 7.30 -10.89
N PHE A 151 0.04 6.14 -10.34
CA PHE A 151 0.90 4.96 -10.18
C PHE A 151 0.73 3.98 -11.34
N SER A 152 1.72 3.10 -11.53
CA SER A 152 1.65 2.02 -12.51
C SER A 152 0.60 0.96 -12.14
N THR A 153 -0.24 0.58 -13.09
CA THR A 153 -1.27 -0.47 -12.95
C THR A 153 -0.83 -1.79 -13.58
N GLY A 154 -1.60 -2.88 -13.40
CA GLY A 154 -1.37 -4.15 -14.09
C GLY A 154 -0.11 -4.89 -13.64
N GLY A 155 0.50 -5.72 -14.50
CA GLY A 155 1.75 -6.44 -14.16
C GLY A 155 1.59 -7.59 -13.16
N TYR A 156 0.35 -8.05 -12.94
CA TYR A 156 0.06 -9.17 -12.06
C TYR A 156 0.40 -10.52 -12.70
N THR A 157 0.91 -11.46 -11.89
CA THR A 157 1.03 -12.86 -12.29
C THR A 157 -0.35 -13.42 -12.62
N ASN A 158 -0.44 -14.18 -13.72
CA ASN A 158 -1.70 -14.68 -14.27
C ASN A 158 -2.72 -13.55 -14.51
N GLY A 159 -2.53 -12.77 -15.58
CA GLY A 159 -3.38 -11.62 -15.91
C GLY A 159 -4.87 -11.96 -15.97
N ALA A 160 -5.23 -13.07 -16.61
CA ALA A 160 -6.57 -13.67 -16.52
C ALA A 160 -6.57 -14.82 -15.50
N LEU A 161 -7.58 -14.86 -14.63
CA LEU A 161 -7.70 -15.85 -13.56
C LEU A 161 -8.73 -16.96 -13.83
N ASN A 162 -9.32 -17.01 -15.04
CA ASN A 162 -10.26 -18.07 -15.40
C ASN A 162 -9.54 -19.43 -15.40
N GLY A 163 -10.03 -20.38 -14.61
CA GLY A 163 -9.41 -21.69 -14.43
C GLY A 163 -8.11 -21.71 -13.61
N VAL A 164 -7.69 -20.57 -13.06
CA VAL A 164 -6.45 -20.46 -12.27
C VAL A 164 -6.74 -20.74 -10.79
N VAL A 165 -5.98 -21.66 -10.20
CA VAL A 165 -5.97 -21.88 -8.76
C VAL A 165 -5.34 -20.67 -8.07
N ILE A 166 -6.07 -20.08 -7.13
CA ILE A 166 -5.59 -18.91 -6.40
C ILE A 166 -4.49 -19.30 -5.41
N LYS A 167 -3.33 -18.64 -5.54
CA LYS A 167 -2.13 -18.86 -4.74
C LYS A 167 -1.76 -17.60 -3.97
N ALA A 168 -0.86 -17.77 -3.01
CA ALA A 168 -0.31 -16.68 -2.20
C ALA A 168 0.25 -15.51 -3.01
N VAL A 169 0.88 -15.78 -4.16
CA VAL A 169 1.42 -14.74 -5.05
C VAL A 169 0.35 -13.72 -5.49
N HIS A 170 -0.89 -14.17 -5.74
CA HIS A 170 -1.95 -13.25 -6.17
C HIS A 170 -2.36 -12.25 -5.08
N PHE A 171 -2.16 -12.61 -3.81
CA PHE A 171 -2.38 -11.71 -2.67
C PHE A 171 -1.15 -10.86 -2.40
N GLN A 172 0.04 -11.46 -2.43
CA GLN A 172 1.28 -10.75 -2.12
C GLN A 172 1.54 -9.61 -3.10
N GLU A 173 1.30 -9.81 -4.40
CA GLU A 173 1.43 -8.74 -5.40
C GLU A 173 0.50 -7.53 -5.14
N LEU A 174 -0.68 -7.76 -4.56
CA LEU A 174 -1.60 -6.68 -4.16
C LEU A 174 -1.10 -5.97 -2.90
N ARG A 175 -0.59 -6.72 -1.91
CA ARG A 175 0.00 -6.15 -0.68
C ARG A 175 1.22 -5.28 -1.00
N ASP A 176 2.13 -5.78 -1.84
CA ASP A 176 3.38 -5.10 -2.23
C ASP A 176 3.15 -3.76 -2.95
N ARG A 177 1.98 -3.57 -3.56
CA ARG A 177 1.58 -2.31 -4.20
C ARG A 177 1.09 -1.25 -3.21
N MET A 178 0.86 -1.65 -1.97
CA MET A 178 0.26 -0.85 -0.89
C MET A 178 1.13 -0.80 0.37
N GLU A 179 2.39 -1.23 0.26
CA GLU A 179 3.47 -1.16 1.27
C GLU A 179 4.78 -0.78 0.59
#